data_AF-A0A9Q1FRX1-F1
#
_entry.id   AF-A0A9Q1FRX1-F1
#
_cell.length_a   1.000
_cell.length_b   1.000
_cell.length_c   1.000
_cell.angle_alpha   90.00
_cell.angle_beta   90.00
_cell.angle_gamma   90.00
#
_symmetry.space_group_name_H-M   'P 1'
#
loop_
_entity.id
_entity.type
_entity.pdbx_description
1 polymer ?
#
loop_
_entity_poly.entity_id
_entity_poly.type
_entity_poly.pdbx_seq_one_letter_code
_entity_poly.pdbx_strand_id
1 'polypeptide(L)'
;MHDCDMAREIAIFFGTEYLGQQVAKLTELHMVSVGDQRAYSEAQAKLKRGIREAKQKYKQRIEDQLNSNNPRSMWNGIKVLTDYKTTRQPLSDDANLPDVLNQFFACFDTQRGETAPLIITPAGESTLVLQHHQVRTTLRKVNVRKAAGPDGVPARVLK
;
A
#
# COMPACT_ATOMS: atom_id res chain seq x y z
N MET A 1 -14.97 -7.19 -5.59
CA MET A 1 -15.26 -7.86 -4.31
C MET A 1 -14.83 -9.33 -4.37
N HIS A 2 -13.62 -9.61 -4.88
CA HIS A 2 -13.13 -10.99 -5.12
C HIS A 2 -11.68 -11.24 -4.68
N ASP A 3 -10.92 -10.21 -4.28
CA ASP A 3 -9.50 -10.38 -3.89
C ASP A 3 -9.29 -10.63 -2.39
N CYS A 4 -10.29 -10.36 -1.53
CA CYS A 4 -10.20 -10.64 -0.09
C CYS A 4 -10.53 -12.09 0.27
N ASP A 5 -11.24 -12.83 -0.59
CA ASP A 5 -11.58 -14.24 -0.34
C ASP A 5 -10.41 -15.16 -0.64
N MET A 6 -9.55 -14.87 -1.63
CA MET A 6 -8.43 -15.75 -1.95
C MET A 6 -7.30 -15.69 -0.89
N ALA A 7 -7.13 -14.57 -0.20
CA ALA A 7 -6.20 -14.46 0.93
C ALA A 7 -6.71 -15.21 2.17
N ARG A 8 -8.04 -15.30 2.34
CA ARG A 8 -8.68 -16.17 3.34
C ARG A 8 -8.64 -17.64 2.92
N GLU A 9 -8.83 -17.97 1.65
CA GLU A 9 -8.69 -19.34 1.13
C GLU A 9 -7.25 -19.86 1.24
N ILE A 10 -6.21 -19.06 1.01
CA ILE A 10 -4.84 -19.56 1.16
C ILE A 10 -4.50 -19.85 2.64
N ALA A 11 -5.06 -19.07 3.58
CA ALA A 11 -4.94 -19.32 5.00
C ALA A 11 -5.79 -20.53 5.48
N ILE A 12 -6.97 -20.74 4.89
CA ILE A 12 -7.94 -21.78 5.27
C ILE A 12 -7.71 -23.12 4.53
N PHE A 13 -7.18 -23.11 3.31
CA PHE A 13 -7.02 -24.33 2.49
C PHE A 13 -5.61 -24.91 2.56
N PHE A 14 -4.56 -24.09 2.67
CA PHE A 14 -3.17 -24.59 2.84
C PHE A 14 -2.62 -24.40 4.25
N GLY A 15 -3.05 -23.37 4.97
CA GLY A 15 -2.58 -23.08 6.33
C GLY A 15 -3.24 -23.98 7.38
N THR A 16 -4.57 -23.97 7.47
CA THR A 16 -5.26 -24.74 8.51
C THR A 16 -5.38 -26.22 8.21
N GLU A 17 -5.43 -26.63 6.94
CA GLU A 17 -5.55 -28.06 6.61
C GLU A 17 -4.21 -28.79 6.78
N TYR A 18 -3.09 -28.20 6.32
CA TYR A 18 -1.75 -28.77 6.54
C TYR A 18 -1.32 -28.69 8.01
N LEU A 19 -1.46 -27.53 8.66
CA LEU A 19 -1.14 -27.42 10.09
C LEU A 19 -2.10 -28.26 10.93
N GLY A 20 -3.37 -28.35 10.54
CA GLY A 20 -4.38 -29.20 11.18
C GLY A 20 -4.06 -30.68 11.05
N GLN A 21 -3.72 -31.16 9.86
CA GLN A 21 -3.23 -32.54 9.63
C GLN A 21 -1.94 -32.81 10.41
N GLN A 22 -1.02 -31.85 10.46
CA GLN A 22 0.27 -32.04 11.14
C GLN A 22 0.14 -31.99 12.67
N VAL A 23 -0.76 -31.15 13.20
CA VAL A 23 -1.12 -31.12 14.63
C VAL A 23 -1.90 -32.38 14.99
N ALA A 24 -2.88 -32.81 14.18
CA ALA A 24 -3.60 -34.06 14.36
C ALA A 24 -2.66 -35.27 14.39
N LYS A 25 -1.70 -35.32 13.47
CA LYS A 25 -0.67 -36.36 13.40
C LYS A 25 0.31 -36.30 14.58
N LEU A 26 0.65 -35.11 15.07
CA LEU A 26 1.43 -34.93 16.30
C LEU A 26 0.66 -35.32 17.56
N THR A 27 -0.65 -35.07 17.64
CA THR A 27 -1.50 -35.51 18.75
C THR A 27 -1.74 -37.02 18.73
N GLU A 28 -1.95 -37.61 17.55
CA GLU A 28 -2.07 -39.06 17.37
C GLU A 28 -0.74 -39.75 17.70
N LEU A 29 0.39 -39.18 17.25
CA LEU A 29 1.71 -39.63 17.67
C LEU A 29 1.92 -39.43 19.17
N HIS A 30 1.53 -38.32 19.79
CA HIS A 30 1.67 -38.14 21.25
C HIS A 30 0.87 -39.20 22.04
N MET A 31 -0.32 -39.56 21.55
CA MET A 31 -1.12 -40.66 22.11
C MET A 31 -0.49 -42.04 21.89
N VAL A 32 0.24 -42.25 20.79
CA VAL A 32 1.02 -43.47 20.49
C VAL A 32 2.43 -43.45 21.12
N SER A 33 2.96 -42.29 21.50
CA SER A 33 4.37 -41.99 21.83
C SER A 33 4.65 -41.85 23.32
N VAL A 34 3.85 -42.43 24.21
CA VAL A 34 4.39 -42.73 25.55
C VAL A 34 5.60 -43.68 25.44
N GLY A 35 5.82 -44.35 24.27
CA GLY A 35 6.99 -45.19 24.01
C GLY A 35 7.85 -44.94 22.76
N ASP A 36 7.46 -44.11 21.77
CA ASP A 36 8.17 -44.02 20.46
C ASP A 36 8.69 -42.61 20.09
N GLN A 37 9.73 -42.20 20.80
CA GLN A 37 10.41 -40.89 20.68
C GLN A 37 10.89 -40.56 19.26
N ARG A 38 11.21 -41.56 18.42
CA ARG A 38 11.72 -41.34 17.07
C ARG A 38 10.63 -40.85 16.13
N ALA A 39 9.44 -41.44 16.21
CA ALA A 39 8.31 -41.05 15.38
C ALA A 39 7.82 -39.62 15.69
N TYR A 40 7.80 -39.25 16.98
CA TYR A 40 7.50 -37.89 17.41
C TYR A 40 8.53 -36.87 16.89
N SER A 41 9.82 -37.17 17.03
CA SER A 41 10.91 -36.31 16.53
C SER A 41 10.83 -36.08 15.02
N GLU A 42 10.55 -37.13 14.25
CA GLU A 42 10.40 -37.03 12.80
C GLU A 42 9.19 -36.18 12.39
N ALA A 43 8.05 -36.35 13.05
CA ALA A 43 6.86 -35.54 12.80
C ALA A 43 7.08 -34.06 13.15
N GLN A 44 7.79 -33.79 14.25
CA GLN A 44 8.17 -32.44 14.66
C GLN A 44 9.13 -31.80 13.64
N ALA A 45 10.11 -32.57 13.13
CA ALA A 45 11.03 -32.11 12.09
C ALA A 45 10.29 -31.78 10.78
N LYS A 46 9.33 -32.63 10.38
CA LYS A 46 8.45 -32.39 9.22
C LYS A 46 7.63 -31.11 9.40
N LEU A 47 7.04 -30.88 10.59
CA LEU A 47 6.29 -29.65 10.89
C LEU A 47 7.18 -28.40 10.77
N LYS A 48 8.36 -28.41 11.41
CA LYS A 48 9.30 -27.29 11.37
C LYS A 48 9.74 -26.97 9.95
N ARG A 49 9.97 -28.01 9.12
CA ARG A 49 10.29 -27.86 7.71
C ARG A 49 9.13 -27.23 6.94
N GLY A 50 7.91 -27.73 7.10
CA GLY A 50 6.73 -27.17 6.43
C GLY A 50 6.48 -25.70 6.77
N ILE A 51 6.65 -25.30 8.04
CA ILE A 51 6.55 -23.89 8.46
C ILE A 51 7.60 -23.04 7.74
N ARG A 52 8.84 -23.52 7.64
CA ARG A 52 9.92 -22.80 6.96
C ARG A 52 9.63 -22.63 5.47
N GLU A 53 9.18 -23.69 4.80
CA GLU A 53 8.81 -23.69 3.39
C GLU A 53 7.63 -22.73 3.13
N ALA A 54 6.61 -22.74 3.98
CA ALA A 54 5.47 -21.83 3.87
C ALA A 54 5.90 -20.35 4.02
N LYS A 55 6.75 -20.05 5.01
CA LYS A 55 7.31 -18.69 5.19
C LYS A 55 8.14 -18.26 3.99
N GLN A 56 8.96 -19.16 3.44
CA GLN A 56 9.78 -18.87 2.27
C GLN A 56 8.93 -18.60 1.03
N LYS A 57 7.88 -19.39 0.80
CA LYS A 57 6.95 -19.20 -0.32
C LYS A 57 6.19 -17.87 -0.20
N TYR A 58 5.77 -17.51 1.02
CA TYR A 58 5.15 -16.21 1.26
C TYR A 58 6.12 -15.06 0.96
N LYS A 59 7.37 -15.14 1.46
CA LYS A 59 8.42 -14.17 1.17
C LYS A 59 8.62 -13.98 -0.34
N GLN A 60 8.82 -15.07 -1.07
CA GLN A 60 9.00 -15.05 -2.53
C GLN A 60 7.85 -14.34 -3.24
N ARG A 61 6.60 -14.65 -2.87
CA ARG A 61 5.42 -13.99 -3.45
C ARG A 61 5.44 -12.47 -3.30
N ILE A 62 5.86 -11.96 -2.14
CA ILE A 62 5.94 -10.51 -1.91
C ILE A 62 7.11 -9.91 -2.69
N GLU A 63 8.26 -10.58 -2.71
CA GLU A 63 9.43 -10.16 -3.50
C GLU A 63 9.12 -10.12 -5.01
N ASP A 64 8.40 -11.11 -5.54
CA ASP A 64 7.96 -11.13 -6.94
C ASP A 64 7.04 -9.96 -7.27
N GLN A 65 6.15 -9.58 -6.35
CA GLN A 65 5.28 -8.41 -6.53
C GLN A 65 6.10 -7.12 -6.60
N LEU A 66 7.13 -6.99 -5.75
CA LEU A 66 8.01 -5.82 -5.70
C LEU A 66 8.98 -5.74 -6.89
N ASN A 67 9.48 -6.87 -7.37
CA ASN A 67 10.42 -6.93 -8.50
C ASN A 67 9.72 -6.92 -9.88
N SER A 68 8.39 -6.97 -9.91
CA SER A 68 7.63 -6.94 -11.17
C SER A 68 7.70 -5.56 -11.84
N ASN A 69 7.81 -5.51 -13.17
CA ASN A 69 7.70 -4.26 -13.96
C ASN A 69 6.25 -3.73 -14.06
N ASN A 70 5.40 -4.08 -13.09
CA ASN A 70 4.00 -3.68 -13.05
C ASN A 70 3.74 -2.88 -11.76
N PRO A 71 3.52 -1.55 -11.86
CA PRO A 71 3.36 -0.70 -10.68
C PRO A 71 2.15 -1.07 -9.83
N ARG A 72 1.11 -1.68 -10.44
CA ARG A 72 -0.08 -2.13 -9.71
C ARG A 72 0.22 -3.35 -8.84
N SER A 73 1.05 -4.25 -9.32
CA SER A 73 1.51 -5.43 -8.58
C SER A 73 2.45 -5.03 -7.44
N MET A 74 3.41 -4.14 -7.72
CA MET A 74 4.27 -3.55 -6.68
C MET A 74 3.44 -2.88 -5.57
N TRP A 75 2.45 -2.06 -5.96
CA TRP A 75 1.57 -1.40 -4.99
C TRP A 75 0.75 -2.39 -4.17
N ASN A 76 0.32 -3.50 -4.75
CA ASN A 76 -0.32 -4.58 -4.00
C ASN A 76 0.63 -5.20 -2.96
N GLY A 77 1.90 -5.43 -3.31
CA GLY A 77 2.92 -5.92 -2.35
C GLY A 77 3.14 -4.95 -1.19
N ILE A 78 3.24 -3.65 -1.47
CA ILE A 78 3.39 -2.61 -0.44
C ILE A 78 2.19 -2.59 0.51
N LYS A 79 0.96 -2.68 -0.01
CA LYS A 79 -0.24 -2.75 0.83
C LYS A 79 -0.23 -3.95 1.76
N VAL A 80 0.19 -5.11 1.27
CA VAL A 80 0.26 -6.35 2.08
C VAL A 80 1.30 -6.20 3.20
N LEU A 81 2.46 -5.61 2.92
CA LEU A 81 3.50 -5.38 3.93
C LEU A 81 3.09 -4.39 5.02
N THR A 82 2.27 -3.40 4.68
CA THR A 82 1.90 -2.29 5.58
C THR A 82 0.57 -2.53 6.30
N ASP A 83 -0.11 -3.67 6.06
CA ASP A 83 -1.53 -3.88 6.39
C ASP A 83 -2.42 -2.70 5.98
N TYR A 84 -2.08 -2.07 4.83
CA TYR A 84 -2.78 -0.87 4.39
C TYR A 84 -4.19 -1.22 3.94
N LYS A 85 -5.17 -0.75 4.72
CA LYS A 85 -6.59 -0.81 4.39
C LYS A 85 -6.96 0.55 3.79
N THR A 86 -7.58 0.53 2.61
CA THR A 86 -8.13 1.74 1.99
C THR A 86 -9.32 2.21 2.81
N THR A 87 -9.03 2.91 3.89
CA THR A 87 -10.02 3.68 4.63
C THR A 87 -10.00 5.07 4.03
N ARG A 88 -11.03 5.43 3.27
CA ARG A 88 -11.28 6.85 2.96
C ARG A 88 -11.67 7.50 4.27
N GLN A 89 -10.71 8.10 4.95
CA GLN A 89 -11.06 8.99 6.05
C GLN A 89 -11.81 10.19 5.45
N PRO A 90 -12.85 10.68 6.13
CA PRO A 90 -13.45 11.96 5.78
C PRO A 90 -12.34 13.00 5.67
N LEU A 91 -12.40 13.84 4.63
CA LEU A 91 -11.55 15.02 4.55
C LEU A 91 -11.76 15.82 5.85
N SER A 92 -10.66 16.27 6.45
CA SER A 92 -10.75 17.16 7.61
C SER A 92 -11.46 18.45 7.20
N ASP A 93 -12.45 18.89 7.97
CA ASP A 93 -13.13 20.17 7.79
C ASP A 93 -12.26 21.37 8.22
N ASP A 94 -11.04 21.11 8.70
CA ASP A 94 -10.11 22.16 9.10
C ASP A 94 -9.53 22.89 7.87
N ALA A 95 -9.98 24.12 7.66
CA ALA A 95 -9.53 24.99 6.58
C ALA A 95 -8.02 25.30 6.62
N ASN A 96 -7.37 25.19 7.80
CA ASN A 96 -5.94 25.42 7.94
C ASN A 96 -5.08 24.16 7.73
N LEU A 97 -5.69 22.98 7.61
CA LEU A 97 -4.95 21.73 7.42
C LEU A 97 -3.99 21.77 6.21
N PRO A 98 -4.37 22.32 5.04
CA PRO A 98 -3.45 22.41 3.90
C PRO A 98 -2.18 23.20 4.20
N ASP A 99 -2.28 24.31 4.92
CA ASP A 99 -1.12 25.15 5.28
C ASP A 99 -0.21 24.44 6.27
N VAL A 100 -0.78 23.73 7.25
CA VAL A 100 -0.02 22.90 8.20
C VAL A 100 0.72 21.77 7.48
N LEU A 101 0.08 21.09 6.53
CA LEU A 101 0.71 20.03 5.74
C LEU A 101 1.82 20.58 4.83
N ASN A 102 1.58 21.72 4.19
CA ASN A 102 2.60 22.39 3.37
C ASN A 102 3.84 22.74 4.20
N GLN A 103 3.66 23.30 5.40
CA GLN A 103 4.75 23.59 6.32
C GLN A 103 5.52 22.32 6.73
N PHE A 104 4.80 21.22 6.99
CA PHE A 104 5.39 19.95 7.40
C PHE A 104 6.22 19.29 6.28
N PHE A 105 5.70 19.24 5.06
CA PHE A 105 6.37 18.56 3.94
C PHE A 105 7.40 19.43 3.21
N ALA A 106 7.29 20.76 3.25
CA ALA A 106 8.31 21.66 2.69
C ALA A 106 9.66 21.57 3.43
N CYS A 107 9.68 21.00 4.64
CA CYS A 107 10.87 20.89 5.46
C CYS A 107 11.97 20.00 4.83
N PHE A 108 11.61 19.11 3.90
CA PHE A 108 12.56 18.25 3.19
C PHE A 108 13.40 19.02 2.16
N ASP A 109 12.95 20.17 1.67
CA ASP A 109 13.72 21.04 0.77
C ASP A 109 14.64 21.99 1.53
N THR A 110 14.36 22.26 2.81
CA THR A 110 15.10 23.23 3.64
C THR A 110 16.33 22.68 4.35
N GLN A 111 16.61 21.37 4.25
CA GLN A 111 17.83 20.74 4.79
C GLN A 111 19.00 20.67 3.80
N ARG A 112 19.03 21.56 2.81
CA ARG A 112 20.28 21.97 2.18
C ARG A 112 20.68 23.29 2.82
N GLY A 113 21.64 23.21 3.75
CA GLY A 113 22.28 24.38 4.32
C GLY A 113 22.97 25.16 3.21
N GLU A 114 22.28 26.16 2.71
CA GLU A 114 22.79 27.30 1.97
C GLU A 114 21.58 28.20 1.76
N THR A 115 21.71 29.46 2.18
CA THR A 115 20.81 30.57 1.91
C THR A 115 20.06 30.40 0.58
N ALA A 116 18.84 29.87 0.64
CA ALA A 116 17.91 30.03 -0.47
C ALA A 116 17.68 31.55 -0.57
N PRO A 117 17.90 32.18 -1.74
CA PRO A 117 17.50 33.56 -1.89
C PRO A 117 16.01 33.60 -1.57
N LEU A 118 15.66 34.37 -0.53
CA LEU A 118 14.31 34.85 -0.35
C LEU A 118 13.90 35.36 -1.73
N ILE A 119 12.94 34.70 -2.36
CA ILE A 119 12.25 35.29 -3.50
C ILE A 119 11.50 36.47 -2.88
N ILE A 120 12.21 37.58 -2.75
CA ILE A 120 11.60 38.89 -2.59
C ILE A 120 10.91 39.09 -3.92
N THR A 121 9.66 38.62 -4.00
CA THR A 121 8.74 39.11 -5.02
C THR A 121 8.79 40.62 -4.90
N PRO A 122 9.22 41.36 -5.94
CA PRO A 122 9.13 42.80 -5.87
C PRO A 122 7.66 43.12 -5.60
N ALA A 123 7.42 43.93 -4.58
CA ALA A 123 6.14 44.57 -4.33
C ALA A 123 5.87 45.57 -5.46
N GLY A 124 5.67 45.04 -6.67
CA GLY A 124 5.01 45.70 -7.76
C GLY A 124 3.65 45.05 -7.83
N GLU A 125 2.61 45.83 -7.56
CA GLU A 125 1.20 45.50 -7.76
C GLU A 125 0.97 45.12 -9.22
N SER A 126 1.40 43.92 -9.61
CA SER A 126 1.07 43.35 -10.90
C SER A 126 -0.31 42.76 -10.73
N THR A 127 -1.33 43.62 -10.82
CA THR A 127 -2.71 43.18 -10.90
C THR A 127 -2.80 42.23 -12.09
N LEU A 128 -2.88 40.93 -11.83
CA LEU A 128 -2.93 39.90 -12.85
C LEU A 128 -4.28 40.02 -13.57
N VAL A 129 -4.33 40.80 -14.65
CA VAL A 129 -5.54 40.96 -15.45
C VAL A 129 -5.72 39.72 -16.33
N LEU A 130 -6.49 38.76 -15.83
CA LEU A 130 -6.87 37.57 -16.58
C LEU A 130 -7.99 37.90 -17.56
N GLN A 131 -7.73 37.73 -18.86
CA GLN A 131 -8.78 37.88 -19.86
C GLN A 131 -9.57 36.58 -20.00
N HIS A 132 -10.91 36.69 -20.07
CA HIS A 132 -11.83 35.55 -20.14
C HIS A 132 -11.49 34.57 -21.28
N HIS A 133 -11.02 35.06 -22.42
CA HIS A 133 -10.64 34.21 -23.56
C HIS A 133 -9.41 33.34 -23.27
N GLN A 134 -8.46 33.85 -22.48
CA GLN A 134 -7.25 33.12 -22.09
C GLN A 134 -7.62 31.93 -21.20
N VAL A 135 -8.49 32.18 -20.21
CA VAL A 135 -8.98 31.15 -19.29
C VAL A 135 -9.78 30.07 -20.04
N ARG A 136 -10.67 30.46 -20.95
CA ARG A 136 -11.41 29.49 -21.78
C ARG A 136 -10.48 28.63 -22.64
N THR A 137 -9.45 29.24 -23.23
CA THR A 137 -8.50 28.54 -24.09
C THR A 137 -7.66 27.55 -23.30
N THR A 138 -7.21 27.92 -22.10
CA THR A 138 -6.45 27.02 -21.23
C THR A 138 -7.31 25.87 -20.70
N LEU A 139 -8.54 26.14 -20.24
CA LEU A 139 -9.45 25.09 -19.76
C LEU A 139 -9.84 24.09 -20.86
N ARG A 140 -10.04 24.55 -22.10
CA ARG A 140 -10.32 23.66 -23.25
C ARG A 140 -9.17 22.73 -23.63
N LYS A 141 -7.92 23.10 -23.33
CA LYS A 141 -6.74 22.26 -23.59
C LYS A 141 -6.62 21.11 -22.60
N VAL A 142 -7.40 21.11 -21.52
CA VAL A 142 -7.37 20.04 -20.51
C VAL A 142 -7.93 18.75 -21.12
N ASN A 143 -7.17 17.66 -20.95
CA ASN A 143 -7.59 16.36 -21.44
C ASN A 143 -8.77 15.82 -20.62
N VAL A 144 -9.93 15.74 -21.26
CA VAL A 144 -11.20 15.26 -20.69
C VAL A 144 -11.20 13.81 -20.21
N ARG A 145 -10.22 12.99 -20.64
CA ARG A 145 -10.07 11.58 -20.22
C ARG A 145 -9.25 11.40 -18.94
N LYS A 146 -8.66 12.48 -18.39
CA LYS A 146 -7.94 12.38 -17.12
C LYS A 146 -8.90 12.09 -15.97
N ALA A 147 -8.40 11.37 -14.96
CA ALA A 147 -9.12 11.13 -13.73
C ALA A 147 -9.39 12.46 -13.00
N ALA A 148 -10.50 12.50 -12.25
CA ALA A 148 -10.83 13.64 -11.40
C ALA A 148 -9.75 13.83 -10.33
N GLY A 149 -9.51 15.10 -9.98
CA GLY A 149 -8.63 15.47 -8.88
C GLY A 149 -9.21 15.05 -7.52
N PRO A 150 -8.51 15.38 -6.43
CA PRO A 150 -9.01 15.16 -5.07
C PRO A 150 -10.29 15.96 -4.77
N ASP A 151 -10.57 17.01 -5.56
CA ASP A 151 -11.81 17.79 -5.58
C ASP A 151 -13.01 17.04 -6.18
N GLY A 152 -12.79 15.88 -6.82
CA GLY A 152 -13.82 15.09 -7.47
C GLY A 152 -14.37 15.71 -8.76
N VAL A 153 -13.79 16.80 -9.26
CA VAL A 153 -14.27 17.50 -10.46
C VAL A 153 -13.65 16.87 -11.72
N PRO A 154 -14.44 16.27 -12.63
CA PRO A 154 -13.89 15.65 -13.82
C PRO A 154 -13.60 16.68 -14.91
N ALA A 155 -12.49 16.55 -15.62
CA ALA A 155 -12.06 17.50 -16.67
C ALA A 155 -13.12 17.80 -17.75
N ARG A 156 -14.07 16.88 -17.99
CA ARG A 156 -15.21 17.06 -18.91
C ARG A 156 -16.15 18.24 -18.57
N VAL A 157 -16.16 18.71 -17.31
CA VAL A 157 -16.99 19.87 -16.90
C VAL A 157 -16.27 21.21 -17.09
N LEU A 158 -14.97 21.20 -17.38
CA LEU A 158 -14.17 22.40 -17.65
C LEU A 158 -14.26 22.72 -19.16
N LYS A 159 -15.19 23.61 -19.56
CA LYS A 159 -15.45 23.97 -20.97
C LYS A 159 -15.51 25.47 -21.22
#